data_AF-A0A969GC22-F1
#
_entry.id   AF-A0A969GC22-F1
#
_cell.length_a   1.000
_cell.length_b   1.000
_cell.length_c   1.000
_cell.angle_alpha   90.00
_cell.angle_beta   90.00
_cell.angle_gamma   90.00
#
_symmetry.space_group_name_H-M   'P 1'
#
loop_
_entity.id
_entity.type
_entity.pdbx_description
1 polymer ?
#
loop_
_entity_poly.entity_id
_entity_poly.type
_entity_poly.pdbx_seq_one_letter_code
_entity_poly.pdbx_strand_id
1 'polypeptide(L)'
;MLPSTISWINYARRQFTDPGDGYFYIDEVVDMTQHWYRHPLKYLDSHPSPRHLIMKYDDLIQRPEMVIRGFYEQFGYPNQPGLPIIVDQAVKETLAFKSDHSYSLEDMGFTHEQVIDLYKDIFERFEFETREDLVPVKQIELDM
;
A
#
# COMPACT_ATOMS: atom_id res chain seq x y z
N MET A 1 1.32 -4.36 0.86
CA MET A 1 1.88 -4.79 -0.44
C MET A 1 1.96 -6.32 -0.54
N LEU A 2 2.53 -7.02 0.46
CA LEU A 2 2.76 -8.47 0.39
C LEU A 2 1.53 -9.32 -0.03
N PRO A 3 0.35 -9.23 0.63
CA PRO A 3 -0.77 -10.12 0.31
C PRO A 3 -1.36 -9.89 -1.09
N SER A 4 -1.50 -8.61 -1.47
CA SER A 4 -1.96 -8.24 -2.81
C SER A 4 -1.03 -8.73 -3.90
N THR A 5 0.29 -8.71 -3.66
CA THR A 5 1.29 -9.18 -4.63
C THR A 5 1.27 -10.69 -4.76
N ILE A 6 1.21 -11.43 -3.65
CA ILE A 6 1.05 -12.89 -3.65
C ILE A 6 -0.22 -13.28 -4.41
N SER A 7 -1.34 -12.62 -4.12
CA SER A 7 -2.61 -12.88 -4.80
C SER A 7 -2.53 -12.60 -6.30
N TRP A 8 -1.95 -11.46 -6.70
CA TRP A 8 -1.88 -11.08 -8.11
C TRP A 8 -1.00 -12.03 -8.93
N ILE A 9 0.17 -12.42 -8.39
CA ILE A 9 1.06 -13.37 -9.06
C ILE A 9 0.41 -14.74 -9.20
N ASN A 10 -0.26 -15.22 -8.15
CA ASN A 10 -0.93 -16.52 -8.19
C ASN A 10 -2.20 -16.51 -9.04
N TYR A 11 -2.92 -15.38 -9.13
CA TYR A 11 -3.96 -15.18 -10.13
C TYR A 11 -3.38 -15.31 -11.55
N ALA A 12 -2.31 -14.58 -11.86
CA ALA A 12 -1.67 -14.65 -13.18
C ALA A 12 -1.16 -16.06 -13.51
N ARG A 13 -0.53 -16.73 -12.54
CA ARG A 13 -0.09 -18.14 -12.67
C ARG A 13 -1.25 -19.05 -13.08
N ARG A 14 -2.40 -18.94 -12.41
CA ARG A 14 -3.61 -19.74 -12.68
C ARG A 14 -4.20 -19.47 -14.05
N GLN A 15 -4.15 -18.23 -14.52
CA GLN A 15 -4.66 -17.88 -15.84
C GLN A 15 -3.75 -18.33 -16.99
N PHE A 16 -2.43 -18.27 -16.80
CA PHE A 16 -1.49 -18.34 -17.93
C PHE A 16 -0.53 -19.54 -17.92
N THR A 17 -0.35 -20.24 -16.80
CA THR A 17 0.70 -21.27 -16.68
C THR A 17 0.19 -22.60 -16.14
N ASP A 18 -0.45 -22.60 -14.97
CA ASP A 18 -0.92 -23.80 -14.30
C ASP A 18 -2.16 -23.45 -13.44
N PRO A 19 -3.34 -24.04 -13.72
CA PRO A 19 -4.56 -23.78 -12.97
C PRO A 19 -4.57 -24.36 -11.55
N GLY A 20 -3.50 -25.03 -11.10
CA GLY A 20 -3.41 -25.58 -9.75
C GLY A 20 -3.64 -24.57 -8.62
N ASP A 21 -4.31 -25.04 -7.57
CA ASP A 21 -4.58 -24.27 -6.36
C ASP A 21 -3.34 -24.05 -5.49
N GLY A 22 -3.45 -23.14 -4.52
CA GLY A 22 -2.38 -22.79 -3.59
C GLY A 22 -1.61 -21.53 -3.98
N TYR A 23 -0.71 -21.11 -3.10
CA TYR A 23 0.17 -19.97 -3.31
C TYR A 23 1.61 -20.43 -3.54
N PHE A 24 2.19 -19.96 -4.63
CA PHE A 24 3.54 -20.26 -5.06
C PHE A 24 4.40 -19.00 -5.07
N TYR A 25 5.70 -19.21 -5.15
CA TYR A 25 6.73 -18.17 -5.21
C TYR A 25 6.74 -17.26 -3.97
N ILE A 26 6.37 -17.81 -2.81
CA ILE A 26 6.22 -17.04 -1.58
C ILE A 26 7.53 -16.34 -1.23
N ASP A 27 8.64 -17.08 -1.22
CA ASP A 27 9.96 -16.56 -0.86
C ASP A 27 10.40 -15.46 -1.84
N GLU A 28 10.22 -15.68 -3.15
CA GLU A 28 10.58 -14.71 -4.18
C GLU A 28 9.73 -13.43 -4.08
N VAL A 29 8.45 -13.56 -3.74
CA VAL A 29 7.56 -12.40 -3.53
C VAL A 29 7.95 -11.64 -2.26
N VAL A 30 8.29 -12.35 -1.19
CA VAL A 30 8.80 -11.75 0.05
C VAL A 30 10.09 -10.98 -0.23
N ASP A 31 11.04 -11.58 -0.93
CA ASP A 31 12.30 -10.92 -1.32
C ASP A 31 12.07 -9.68 -2.19
N MET A 32 11.20 -9.81 -3.20
CA MET A 32 10.86 -8.71 -4.09
C MET A 32 10.22 -7.54 -3.32
N THR A 33 9.23 -7.83 -2.48
CA THR A 33 8.50 -6.80 -1.72
C THR A 33 9.40 -6.11 -0.69
N GLN A 34 10.30 -6.85 -0.02
CA GLN A 34 11.33 -6.28 0.86
C GLN A 34 12.29 -5.37 0.09
N HIS A 35 12.73 -5.79 -1.10
CA HIS A 35 13.58 -4.97 -1.96
C HIS A 35 12.90 -3.64 -2.33
N TRP A 36 11.63 -3.66 -2.72
CA TRP A 36 10.87 -2.46 -3.10
C TRP A 36 10.65 -1.48 -1.95
N TYR A 37 10.66 -1.93 -0.70
CA TYR A 37 10.70 -1.00 0.44
C TYR A 37 12.12 -0.49 0.70
N ARG A 38 13.09 -1.39 0.87
CA ARG A 38 14.42 -1.01 1.38
C ARG A 38 15.29 -0.30 0.36
N HIS A 39 15.28 -0.74 -0.88
CA HIS A 39 16.16 -0.20 -1.91
C HIS A 39 15.92 1.30 -2.19
N PRO A 40 14.69 1.75 -2.52
CA PRO A 40 14.46 3.17 -2.78
C PRO A 40 14.71 4.02 -1.53
N LEU A 41 14.32 3.55 -0.33
CA LEU A 41 14.58 4.28 0.91
C LEU A 41 16.09 4.46 1.17
N LYS A 42 16.87 3.39 1.02
CA LYS A 42 18.34 3.47 1.12
C LYS A 42 18.93 4.42 0.09
N TYR A 43 18.42 4.41 -1.15
CA TYR A 43 18.86 5.33 -2.19
C TYR A 43 18.60 6.78 -1.80
N LEU A 44 17.39 7.10 -1.33
CA LEU A 44 17.01 8.46 -0.92
C LEU A 44 17.83 8.96 0.27
N ASP A 45 18.08 8.09 1.26
CA ASP A 45 18.90 8.43 2.43
C ASP A 45 20.35 8.73 2.06
N SER A 46 20.89 7.99 1.08
CA SER A 46 22.25 8.19 0.57
C SER A 46 22.38 9.30 -0.47
N HIS A 47 21.26 9.79 -1.02
CA HIS A 47 21.21 10.86 -2.02
C HIS A 47 20.15 11.91 -1.65
N PRO A 48 20.34 12.67 -0.55
CA PRO A 48 19.37 13.68 -0.13
C PRO A 48 19.10 14.69 -1.24
N SER A 49 17.82 14.89 -1.55
CA SER A 49 17.38 15.75 -2.63
C SER A 49 15.99 16.28 -2.35
N PRO A 50 15.68 17.55 -2.65
CA PRO A 50 14.31 18.07 -2.52
C PRO A 50 13.36 17.52 -3.61
N ARG A 51 13.85 16.70 -4.55
CA ARG A 51 13.06 16.18 -5.68
C ARG A 51 12.35 14.85 -5.40
N HIS A 52 12.02 14.58 -4.14
CA HIS A 52 11.25 13.39 -3.77
C HIS A 52 10.34 13.70 -2.58
N LEU A 53 9.20 13.03 -2.51
CA LEU A 53 8.27 13.11 -1.38
C LEU A 53 7.94 11.69 -0.93
N ILE A 54 8.14 11.42 0.36
CA ILE A 54 7.68 10.19 1.01
C ILE A 54 6.43 10.55 1.80
N MET A 55 5.33 9.85 1.55
CA MET A 55 4.05 10.07 2.23
C MET A 55 3.45 8.74 2.68
N LYS A 56 2.74 8.76 3.81
CA LYS A 56 1.93 7.62 4.26
C LYS A 56 0.58 7.66 3.56
N TYR A 57 0.01 6.49 3.31
CA TYR A 57 -1.32 6.38 2.71
C TYR A 57 -2.38 7.08 3.59
N ASP A 58 -2.33 6.87 4.91
CA ASP A 58 -3.31 7.47 5.82
C ASP A 58 -3.25 9.00 5.82
N ASP A 59 -2.06 9.59 5.73
CA ASP A 59 -1.91 11.05 5.60
C ASP A 59 -2.58 11.58 4.32
N LEU A 60 -2.41 10.85 3.21
CA LEU A 60 -3.03 11.19 1.92
C LEU A 60 -4.55 11.08 1.99
N ILE A 61 -5.10 10.02 2.59
CA ILE A 61 -6.55 9.83 2.67
C ILE A 61 -7.20 10.81 3.66
N GLN A 62 -6.55 11.08 4.79
CA GLN A 62 -7.09 12.00 5.81
C GLN A 62 -6.97 13.46 5.40
N ARG A 63 -5.93 13.85 4.66
CA ARG A 63 -5.63 15.25 4.33
C ARG A 63 -5.15 15.44 2.87
N PRO A 64 -5.94 14.99 1.88
CA PRO A 64 -5.52 14.94 0.47
C PRO A 64 -5.18 16.32 -0.12
N GLU A 65 -5.97 17.36 0.20
CA GLU A 65 -5.67 18.72 -0.27
C GLU A 65 -4.33 19.23 0.25
N MET A 66 -4.04 19.01 1.54
CA MET A 66 -2.79 19.45 2.16
C MET A 66 -1.58 18.73 1.54
N VAL A 67 -1.70 17.42 1.33
CA VAL A 67 -0.64 16.61 0.70
C VAL A 67 -0.39 17.04 -0.75
N ILE A 68 -1.45 17.24 -1.53
CA ILE A 68 -1.33 17.66 -2.94
C ILE A 68 -0.77 19.08 -3.06
N ARG A 69 -1.18 20.01 -2.21
CA ARG A 69 -0.60 21.37 -2.18
C ARG A 69 0.88 21.33 -1.81
N GLY A 70 1.25 20.56 -0.79
CA GLY A 70 2.65 20.38 -0.40
C GLY A 70 3.50 19.83 -1.55
N PHE A 71 2.96 18.89 -2.33
CA PHE A 71 3.60 18.41 -3.55
C PHE A 71 3.80 19.54 -4.58
N TYR A 72 2.77 20.34 -4.87
CA TYR A 72 2.91 21.47 -5.81
C TYR A 72 3.98 22.46 -5.36
N GLU A 73 3.98 22.83 -4.08
CA GLU A 73 4.94 23.76 -3.50
C GLU A 73 6.37 23.21 -3.56
N GLN A 74 6.58 21.97 -3.13
CA GLN A 74 7.91 21.34 -3.09
C GLN A 74 8.53 21.21 -4.49
N PHE A 75 7.73 20.84 -5.49
CA PHE A 75 8.20 20.62 -6.86
C PHE A 75 8.14 21.90 -7.72
N GLY A 76 7.69 23.03 -7.16
CA GLY A 76 7.62 24.31 -7.86
C GLY A 76 6.57 24.35 -8.98
N TYR A 77 5.52 23.54 -8.87
CA TYR A 77 4.43 23.57 -9.82
C TYR A 77 3.54 24.81 -9.61
N PRO A 78 3.07 25.45 -10.69
CA PRO A 78 2.18 26.59 -10.57
C PRO A 78 0.86 26.16 -9.91
N ASN A 79 0.28 27.03 -9.09
CA ASN A 79 -1.05 26.83 -8.54
C ASN A 79 -2.05 26.59 -9.68
N GLN A 80 -2.67 25.41 -9.70
CA GLN A 80 -3.67 25.07 -10.70
C GLN A 80 -5.04 25.63 -10.29
N PRO A 81 -5.67 26.48 -11.12
CA PRO A 81 -7.03 26.92 -10.88
C PRO A 81 -7.98 25.72 -10.78
N GLY A 82 -8.85 25.72 -9.76
CA GLY A 82 -9.81 24.64 -9.54
C GLY A 82 -9.24 23.38 -8.89
N LEU A 83 -7.95 23.34 -8.52
CA LEU A 83 -7.34 22.22 -7.80
C LEU A 83 -8.16 21.78 -6.57
N PRO A 84 -8.69 22.68 -5.72
CA PRO A 84 -9.51 22.26 -4.58
C PRO A 84 -10.76 21.48 -4.98
N ILE A 85 -11.39 21.86 -6.10
CA ILE A 85 -12.59 21.20 -6.62
C ILE A 85 -12.24 19.82 -7.16
N ILE A 86 -11.14 19.71 -7.89
CA ILE A 86 -10.65 18.44 -8.43
C ILE A 86 -10.32 17.46 -7.30
N VAL A 87 -9.63 17.95 -6.27
CA VAL A 87 -9.28 17.14 -5.09
C VAL A 87 -10.52 16.71 -4.33
N ASP A 88 -11.44 17.63 -4.03
CA ASP A 88 -12.69 17.29 -3.33
C ASP A 88 -13.52 16.23 -4.08
N GLN A 89 -13.61 16.35 -5.41
CA GLN A 89 -14.32 15.38 -6.24
C GLN A 89 -13.62 14.00 -6.23
N ALA A 90 -12.30 13.97 -6.38
CA ALA A 90 -11.53 12.72 -6.35
C ALA A 90 -11.63 12.01 -4.98
N VAL A 91 -11.67 12.78 -3.89
CA VAL A 91 -11.85 12.26 -2.53
C VAL A 91 -13.24 11.64 -2.36
N LYS A 92 -14.29 12.32 -2.82
CA LYS A 92 -15.66 11.78 -2.79
C LYS A 92 -15.78 10.48 -3.56
N GLU A 93 -15.16 10.38 -4.74
CA GLU A 93 -15.13 9.16 -5.54
C GLU A 93 -14.36 8.04 -4.85
N THR A 94 -13.20 8.34 -4.27
CA THR A 94 -12.36 7.36 -3.57
C THR A 94 -13.02 6.83 -2.30
N LEU A 95 -13.68 7.69 -1.51
CA LEU A 95 -14.42 7.25 -0.32
C LEU A 95 -15.64 6.37 -0.65
N ALA A 96 -16.17 6.48 -1.88
CA ALA A 96 -17.22 5.59 -2.36
C ALA A 96 -16.67 4.23 -2.81
N PHE A 97 -15.38 4.14 -3.14
CA PHE A 97 -14.72 2.90 -3.53
C PHE A 97 -14.41 2.04 -2.30
N LYS A 98 -14.92 0.80 -2.30
CA LYS A 98 -14.55 -0.23 -1.33
C LYS A 98 -13.85 -1.35 -2.08
N SER A 99 -12.69 -1.76 -1.57
CA SER A 99 -12.03 -2.96 -2.06
C SER A 99 -12.80 -4.19 -1.60
N ASP A 100 -13.29 -5.00 -2.54
CA ASP A 100 -13.91 -6.30 -2.25
C ASP A 100 -12.88 -7.40 -1.92
N HIS A 101 -11.58 -7.10 -2.04
CA HIS A 101 -10.52 -8.07 -1.77
C HIS A 101 -10.15 -8.09 -0.29
N SER A 102 -10.52 -9.18 0.39
CA SER A 102 -9.94 -9.59 1.66
C SER A 102 -8.89 -10.66 1.40
N TYR A 103 -7.68 -10.47 1.93
CA TYR A 103 -6.59 -11.45 1.85
C TYR A 103 -6.33 -12.00 3.26
N SER A 104 -6.35 -13.32 3.40
CA SER A 104 -5.92 -14.03 4.60
C SER A 104 -4.40 -14.22 4.55
N LEU A 105 -3.68 -13.68 5.54
CA LEU A 105 -2.23 -13.92 5.67
C LEU A 105 -1.97 -15.39 6.01
N GLU A 106 -2.87 -15.97 6.80
CA GLU A 106 -2.84 -17.35 7.27
C GLU A 106 -2.97 -18.32 6.08
N ASP A 107 -3.87 -18.04 5.14
CA ASP A 107 -4.04 -18.84 3.92
C ASP A 107 -2.78 -18.80 3.04
N MET A 108 -2.01 -17.72 3.13
CA MET A 108 -0.73 -17.53 2.43
C MET A 108 0.46 -18.09 3.22
N GLY A 109 0.23 -18.67 4.40
CA GLY A 109 1.26 -19.28 5.25
C GLY A 109 2.01 -18.30 6.16
N PHE A 110 1.46 -17.11 6.41
CA PHE A 110 2.05 -16.11 7.30
C PHE A 110 1.25 -15.94 8.59
N THR A 111 1.98 -15.70 9.67
CA THR A 111 1.45 -15.08 10.90
C THR A 111 1.68 -13.58 10.85
N HIS A 112 0.88 -12.83 11.61
CA HIS A 112 1.02 -11.38 11.75
C HIS A 112 2.41 -11.00 12.28
N GLU A 113 2.92 -11.72 13.28
CA GLU A 113 4.24 -11.48 13.87
C GLU A 113 5.36 -11.71 12.86
N GLN A 114 5.25 -12.73 12.01
CA GLN A 114 6.23 -12.96 10.94
C GLN A 114 6.27 -11.79 9.96
N VAL A 115 5.11 -11.25 9.56
CA VAL A 115 5.07 -10.08 8.67
C VAL A 115 5.72 -8.87 9.33
N ILE A 116 5.42 -8.62 10.61
CA ILE A 116 6.06 -7.52 11.34
C ILE A 116 7.58 -7.70 11.40
N ASP A 117 8.07 -8.91 11.69
CA ASP A 117 9.50 -9.18 11.78
C ASP A 117 10.20 -9.01 10.42
N LEU A 118 9.59 -9.51 9.33
CA LEU A 118 10.09 -9.39 7.96
C LEU A 118 10.27 -7.94 7.50
N TYR A 119 9.41 -7.02 7.96
CA TYR A 119 9.41 -5.59 7.58
C TYR A 119 9.67 -4.65 8.77
N LYS A 120 10.29 -5.15 9.84
CA LYS A 120 10.44 -4.41 11.11
C LYS A 120 11.02 -3.01 10.93
N ASP A 121 12.05 -2.90 10.09
CA ASP A 121 12.71 -1.64 9.77
C ASP A 121 11.76 -0.61 9.12
N ILE A 122 10.78 -1.07 8.35
CA ILE A 122 9.78 -0.23 7.71
C ILE A 122 8.71 0.20 8.72
N PHE A 123 8.22 -0.72 9.55
CA PHE A 123 7.27 -0.40 10.62
C PHE A 123 7.86 0.63 11.59
N GLU A 124 9.10 0.43 12.02
CA GLU A 124 9.80 1.35 12.93
C GLU A 124 10.04 2.72 12.27
N ARG A 125 10.56 2.75 11.03
CA ARG A 125 10.88 4.00 10.32
C ARG A 125 9.65 4.90 10.14
N PHE A 126 8.49 4.31 9.89
CA PHE A 126 7.26 5.04 9.64
C PHE A 126 6.28 5.02 10.81
N GLU A 127 6.66 4.47 11.97
CA GLU A 127 5.81 4.39 13.16
C GLU A 127 4.43 3.76 12.84
N PHE A 128 4.42 2.72 12.01
CA PHE A 128 3.18 2.02 11.68
C PHE A 128 2.69 1.20 12.88
N GLU A 129 1.37 1.15 13.06
CA GLU A 129 0.78 0.33 14.11
C GLU A 129 1.05 -1.15 13.85
N THR A 130 1.60 -1.83 14.85
CA THR A 130 1.92 -3.27 14.81
C THR A 130 0.92 -4.11 15.60
N ARG A 131 -0.02 -3.47 16.30
CA ARG A 131 -1.06 -4.17 17.05
C ARG A 131 -2.04 -4.80 16.08
N GLU A 132 -2.51 -6.00 16.42
CA GLU A 132 -3.61 -6.73 15.78
C GLU A 132 -4.96 -6.01 15.89
N ASP A 133 -5.00 -4.70 16.10
CA ASP A 133 -6.25 -3.94 16.13
C ASP A 133 -6.80 -3.92 14.70
N LEU A 134 -7.56 -4.98 14.41
CA LEU A 134 -8.38 -5.21 13.24
C LEU A 134 -8.97 -3.87 12.85
N VAL A 135 -8.43 -3.24 11.80
CA VAL A 135 -9.24 -2.31 11.03
C VAL A 135 -10.43 -3.16 10.62
N PRO A 136 -11.65 -2.89 11.11
CA PRO A 136 -12.77 -3.75 10.81
C PRO A 136 -13.00 -3.61 9.31
N VAL A 137 -12.56 -4.61 8.55
CA VAL A 137 -13.10 -4.87 7.22
C VAL A 137 -14.55 -5.16 7.51
N LYS A 138 -15.41 -4.14 7.34
CA LYS A 138 -16.84 -4.26 7.50
C LYS A 138 -17.27 -5.37 6.55
N GLN A 139 -17.44 -6.59 7.05
CA GLN A 139 -18.21 -7.62 6.39
C GLN A 139 -19.62 -7.04 6.27
N ILE A 140 -19.96 -6.62 5.07
CA ILE A 140 -21.35 -6.41 4.71
C ILE A 140 -21.73 -7.71 4.03
N GLU A 141 -22.48 -8.54 4.75
CA GLU A 141 -23.25 -9.63 4.15
C GLU A 141 -24.10 -9.01 3.04
N LEU A 142 -23.79 -9.35 1.79
CA LEU A 142 -24.72 -9.14 0.70
C LEU A 142 -25.70 -10.30 0.77
N ASP A 143 -26.87 -10.04 1.37
CA ASP A 143 -28.06 -10.86 1.18
C ASP A 143 -28.24 -11.07 -0.34
N MET A 144 -28.18 -12.33 -0.76
CA MET A 144 -28.77 -12.83 -2.00
C MET A 144 -29.90 -13.79 -1.66
#